data_AF-C6HAF3-F1
#
_entry.id   AF-C6HAF3-F1
#
_cell.length_a   1.000
_cell.length_b   1.000
_cell.length_c   1.000
_cell.angle_alpha   90.00
_cell.angle_beta   90.00
_cell.angle_gamma   90.00
#
_symmetry.space_group_name_H-M   'P 1'
#
loop_
_entity.id
_entity.type
_entity.pdbx_description
1 polymer ?
#
loop_
_entity_poly.entity_id
_entity_poly.type
_entity_poly.pdbx_seq_one_letter_code
_entity_poly.pdbx_strand_id
1 'polypeptide(L)'
;MAGQSKSVRLSPLQSAIAGATGAVLANALVYPLDIVKTRLQVQIKPSKVENGHVPGGDTVHYDSTIDALNKIVADEGISGLYAGIHGSLLGVASTNFAYFYWYTIVRTVYMSSDRFQKPPGTAIELTLGAVAGAIAQVFTIPVSVITTRQQTQPKGEKKGLFDTGREVIDSEDGWSGLWRGLKASLVLVVNPAITYGTYQRLKDILFSGKASLKPWEAFLLGAMSKSLATIATQPLIVAKVGLQSRPPAIRQGKPFKTFGEVMKYIIEHEGPLALFKGIGPQILKGLLVQGFLMMTKERVELLFVLLFTYLQKLKQSRLKKAVEQSAEKAALKAKASLPVTLK
;
A
#
# COMPACT_ATOMS: atom_id res chain seq x y z
N MET A 1 14.77 25.62 -3.17
CA MET A 1 15.89 24.65 -3.18
C MET A 1 16.75 24.93 -1.97
N ALA A 2 16.72 24.08 -0.95
CA ALA A 2 17.62 24.15 0.19
C ALA A 2 17.89 22.71 0.65
N GLY A 3 19.17 22.33 0.69
CA GLY A 3 19.62 21.08 1.30
C GLY A 3 19.49 19.80 0.47
N GLN A 4 19.85 19.82 -0.82
CA GLN A 4 20.33 18.57 -1.42
C GLN A 4 21.71 18.29 -0.83
N SER A 5 21.76 17.58 0.30
CA SER A 5 22.98 16.92 0.73
C SER A 5 23.51 16.11 -0.44
N LYS A 6 24.83 16.16 -0.70
CA LYS A 6 25.48 15.43 -1.79
C LYS A 6 24.96 13.99 -1.78
N SER A 7 24.07 13.66 -2.71
CA SER A 7 23.44 12.35 -2.77
C SER A 7 24.50 11.37 -3.22
N VAL A 8 25.02 10.58 -2.26
CA VAL A 8 25.69 9.33 -2.60
C VAL A 8 24.66 8.54 -3.40
N ARG A 9 24.88 8.44 -4.72
CA ARG A 9 23.96 7.72 -5.60
C ARG A 9 23.98 6.25 -5.20
N LEU A 10 22.98 5.85 -4.43
CA LEU A 10 22.72 4.46 -4.10
C LEU A 10 22.59 3.65 -5.40
N SER A 11 23.17 2.44 -5.40
CA SER A 11 22.93 1.47 -6.48
C SER A 11 21.42 1.25 -6.63
N PRO A 12 20.89 0.98 -7.85
CA PRO A 12 19.46 0.72 -8.05
C PRO A 12 18.87 -0.31 -7.06
N LEU A 13 19.66 -1.34 -6.73
CA LEU A 13 19.28 -2.37 -5.76
C LEU A 13 19.21 -1.82 -4.32
N GLN A 14 20.14 -0.93 -3.94
CA GLN A 14 20.12 -0.30 -2.62
C GLN A 14 18.95 0.67 -2.46
N SER A 15 18.65 1.46 -3.50
CA SER A 15 17.47 2.33 -3.54
C SER A 15 16.17 1.53 -3.45
N ALA A 16 16.11 0.37 -4.12
CA ALA A 16 14.95 -0.53 -4.06
C ALA A 16 14.75 -1.12 -2.65
N ILE A 17 15.81 -1.61 -1.99
CA ILE A 17 15.73 -2.17 -0.63
C ILE A 17 15.37 -1.08 0.38
N ALA A 18 15.98 0.11 0.29
CA ALA A 18 15.68 1.24 1.15
C ALA A 18 14.21 1.69 1.00
N GLY A 19 13.74 1.81 -0.24
CA GLY A 19 12.35 2.14 -0.55
C GLY A 19 11.36 1.10 -0.03
N ALA A 20 11.65 -0.20 -0.23
CA ALA A 20 10.80 -1.30 0.24
C ALA A 20 10.74 -1.35 1.77
N THR A 21 11.88 -1.24 2.45
CA THR A 21 11.95 -1.25 3.93
C THR A 21 11.20 -0.05 4.51
N GLY A 22 11.39 1.14 3.94
CA GLY A 22 10.66 2.33 4.36
C GLY A 22 9.15 2.21 4.14
N ALA A 23 8.72 1.63 3.02
CA ALA A 23 7.31 1.38 2.74
C ALA A 23 6.68 0.37 3.71
N VAL A 24 7.38 -0.70 4.08
CA VAL A 24 6.89 -1.69 5.06
C VAL A 24 6.74 -1.04 6.43
N LEU A 25 7.75 -0.29 6.91
CA LEU A 25 7.68 0.39 8.20
C LEU A 25 6.56 1.44 8.24
N ALA A 26 6.42 2.26 7.19
CA ALA A 26 5.34 3.24 7.10
C ALA A 26 3.96 2.57 7.09
N ASN A 27 3.78 1.48 6.32
CA ASN A 27 2.51 0.75 6.33
C ASN A 27 2.22 0.08 7.68
N ALA A 28 3.24 -0.45 8.36
CA ALA A 28 3.07 -1.04 9.69
C ALA A 28 2.62 0.01 10.71
N LEU A 29 3.22 1.21 10.71
CA LEU A 29 2.83 2.30 11.61
C LEU A 29 1.40 2.80 11.37
N VAL A 30 0.96 2.82 10.11
CA VAL A 30 -0.37 3.30 9.74
C VAL A 30 -1.42 2.18 9.73
N TYR A 31 -1.01 0.92 9.91
CA TYR A 31 -1.88 -0.25 9.85
C TYR A 31 -3.12 -0.18 10.77
N PRO A 32 -3.07 0.37 11.99
CA PRO A 32 -4.26 0.55 12.82
C PRO A 32 -5.39 1.33 12.12
N LEU A 33 -5.05 2.33 11.30
CA LEU A 33 -6.03 3.08 10.52
C LEU A 33 -6.60 2.27 9.34
N ASP A 34 -5.85 1.32 8.80
CA ASP A 34 -6.37 0.39 7.79
C ASP A 34 -7.43 -0.53 8.37
N ILE A 35 -7.18 -1.09 9.56
CA ILE A 35 -8.17 -1.94 10.24
C ILE A 35 -9.43 -1.16 10.55
N VAL A 36 -9.29 0.03 11.14
CA VAL A 36 -10.43 0.90 11.46
C VAL A 36 -11.20 1.28 10.20
N LYS A 37 -10.51 1.66 9.13
CA LYS A 37 -11.13 1.97 7.84
C LYS A 37 -11.93 0.77 7.32
N THR A 38 -11.31 -0.40 7.19
CA THR A 38 -11.94 -1.58 6.60
C THR A 38 -13.14 -2.03 7.43
N ARG A 39 -13.03 -2.05 8.76
CA ARG A 39 -14.16 -2.38 9.64
C ARG A 39 -15.29 -1.35 9.56
N LEU A 40 -14.99 -0.06 9.54
CA LEU A 40 -15.98 1.01 9.34
C LEU A 40 -16.70 0.92 7.99
N GLN A 41 -16.03 0.42 6.95
CA GLN A 41 -16.60 0.27 5.60
C GLN A 41 -17.46 -0.98 5.44
N VAL A 42 -17.18 -2.04 6.20
CA VAL A 42 -17.92 -3.31 6.13
C VAL A 42 -19.06 -3.37 7.15
N GLN A 43 -18.93 -2.66 8.29
CA GLN A 43 -19.98 -2.67 9.29
C GLN A 43 -21.30 -2.15 8.72
N ILE A 44 -22.37 -2.81 9.14
CA ILE A 44 -23.73 -2.36 8.85
C ILE A 44 -24.30 -1.71 10.11
N LYS A 45 -24.94 -0.54 9.96
CA LYS A 45 -25.77 0.04 11.02
C LYS A 45 -26.93 -0.92 11.24
N PRO A 46 -27.14 -1.45 12.46
CA PRO A 46 -28.37 -2.18 12.72
C PRO A 46 -29.54 -1.22 12.44
N SER A 47 -30.39 -1.59 11.48
CA SER A 47 -31.67 -0.92 11.29
C SER A 47 -32.44 -1.03 12.60
N LYS A 48 -33.13 0.05 12.98
CA LYS A 48 -33.80 0.25 14.27
C LYS A 48 -34.33 -1.05 14.88
N VAL A 49 -33.98 -1.25 16.15
CA VAL A 49 -34.48 -2.32 17.02
C VAL A 49 -35.99 -2.39 16.92
N GLU A 50 -36.52 -3.41 16.25
CA GLU A 50 -37.88 -3.87 16.45
C GLU A 50 -37.75 -5.22 17.15
N ASN A 51 -38.17 -5.28 18.43
CA ASN A 51 -38.27 -6.47 19.28
C ASN A 51 -36.98 -7.07 19.87
N GLY A 52 -35.95 -6.26 20.17
CA GLY A 52 -34.92 -6.62 21.15
C GLY A 52 -34.02 -7.82 20.83
N HIS A 53 -34.11 -8.39 19.63
CA HIS A 53 -33.25 -9.47 19.14
C HIS A 53 -32.55 -9.01 17.85
N VAL A 54 -31.22 -8.91 17.91
CA VAL A 54 -30.39 -8.71 16.72
C VAL A 54 -30.18 -10.07 16.04
N PRO A 55 -30.64 -10.30 14.79
CA PRO A 55 -30.32 -11.52 14.08
C PRO A 55 -28.85 -11.44 13.62
N GLY A 56 -27.95 -12.04 14.42
CA GLY A 56 -26.50 -12.02 14.21
C GLY A 56 -25.80 -11.32 15.38
N GLY A 57 -25.30 -12.11 16.33
CA GLY A 57 -24.90 -11.67 17.67
C GLY A 57 -23.90 -10.52 17.73
N ASP A 58 -23.97 -9.75 18.83
CA ASP A 58 -23.01 -8.78 19.37
C ASP A 58 -22.01 -8.15 18.38
N THR A 59 -22.48 -7.67 17.24
CA THR A 59 -21.61 -6.96 16.31
C THR A 59 -21.37 -5.56 16.85
N VAL A 60 -20.17 -5.33 17.37
CA VAL A 60 -19.71 -4.03 17.87
C VAL A 60 -19.87 -2.97 16.77
N HIS A 61 -20.76 -2.01 16.99
CA HIS A 61 -20.97 -0.89 16.09
C HIS A 61 -19.94 0.21 16.37
N TYR A 62 -19.38 0.80 15.32
CA TYR A 62 -18.38 1.86 15.41
C TYR A 62 -18.93 3.18 14.86
N ASP A 63 -19.04 4.20 15.71
CA ASP A 63 -19.64 5.49 15.34
C ASP A 63 -18.63 6.43 14.67
N SER A 64 -17.36 6.30 15.03
CA SER A 64 -16.28 7.16 14.54
C SER A 64 -14.94 6.42 14.49
N THR A 65 -13.92 7.05 13.88
CA THR A 65 -12.55 6.53 13.88
C THR A 65 -12.01 6.31 15.29
N ILE A 66 -12.23 7.26 16.20
CA ILE A 66 -11.71 7.20 17.58
C ILE A 66 -12.48 6.16 18.38
N ASP A 67 -13.80 6.12 18.20
CA ASP A 67 -14.65 5.10 18.81
C ASP A 67 -14.25 3.69 18.35
N ALA A 68 -13.98 3.51 17.05
CA ALA A 68 -13.47 2.26 16.51
C ALA A 68 -12.13 1.85 17.13
N LEU A 69 -11.17 2.78 17.23
CA LEU A 69 -9.88 2.52 17.88
C LEU A 69 -10.08 2.06 19.33
N ASN A 70 -10.87 2.80 20.11
CA ASN A 70 -11.10 2.52 21.51
C ASN A 70 -11.80 1.17 21.71
N LYS A 71 -12.86 0.89 20.96
CA LYS A 71 -13.60 -0.38 21.03
C LYS A 71 -12.74 -1.57 20.61
N ILE A 72 -11.94 -1.45 19.54
CA ILE A 72 -11.03 -2.53 19.13
C ILE A 72 -9.98 -2.80 20.22
N VAL A 73 -9.42 -1.77 20.84
CA VAL A 73 -8.44 -1.94 21.92
C VAL A 73 -9.09 -2.52 23.17
N ALA A 74 -10.31 -2.11 23.52
CA ALA A 74 -11.04 -2.67 24.66
C ALA A 74 -11.41 -4.15 24.44
N ASP A 75 -11.87 -4.51 23.24
CA ASP A 75 -12.39 -5.86 22.96
C ASP A 75 -11.30 -6.85 22.56
N GLU A 76 -10.29 -6.43 21.79
CA GLU A 76 -9.26 -7.32 21.21
C GLU A 76 -7.84 -7.00 21.70
N GLY A 77 -7.67 -5.96 22.51
CA GLY A 77 -6.37 -5.43 22.88
C GLY A 77 -5.63 -4.77 21.71
N ILE A 78 -4.39 -4.35 21.96
CA ILE A 78 -3.51 -3.74 20.95
C ILE A 78 -3.27 -4.69 19.77
N SER A 79 -3.29 -6.01 20.01
CA SER A 79 -3.12 -7.02 18.96
C SER A 79 -4.25 -7.00 17.90
N GLY A 80 -5.45 -6.53 18.25
CA GLY A 80 -6.59 -6.40 17.33
C GLY A 80 -6.34 -5.35 16.24
N LEU A 81 -5.64 -4.26 16.58
CA LEU A 81 -5.25 -3.21 15.63
C LEU A 81 -4.26 -3.69 14.57
N TYR A 82 -3.62 -4.85 14.80
CA TYR A 82 -2.66 -5.47 13.89
C TYR A 82 -3.15 -6.81 13.31
N ALA A 83 -4.44 -7.12 13.47
CA ALA A 83 -5.03 -8.33 12.90
C ALA A 83 -4.87 -8.35 11.37
N GLY A 84 -4.34 -9.44 10.81
CA GLY A 84 -4.16 -9.59 9.36
C GLY A 84 -2.98 -8.81 8.75
N ILE A 85 -2.09 -8.20 9.55
CA ILE A 85 -0.96 -7.41 9.02
C ILE A 85 -0.08 -8.19 8.04
N HIS A 86 0.19 -9.47 8.31
CA HIS A 86 0.99 -10.31 7.41
C HIS A 86 0.36 -10.44 6.02
N GLY A 87 -0.95 -10.73 5.98
CA GLY A 87 -1.69 -10.80 4.72
C GLY A 87 -1.68 -9.45 4.02
N SER A 88 -1.91 -8.36 4.74
CA SER A 88 -1.90 -7.02 4.17
C SER A 88 -0.54 -6.62 3.60
N LEU A 89 0.56 -6.87 4.31
CA LEU A 89 1.92 -6.59 3.83
C LEU A 89 2.25 -7.41 2.57
N LEU A 90 1.86 -8.69 2.53
CA LEU A 90 1.99 -9.51 1.32
C LEU A 90 1.13 -8.96 0.17
N GLY A 91 -0.10 -8.51 0.46
CA GLY A 91 -0.98 -7.86 -0.51
C GLY A 91 -0.40 -6.57 -1.07
N VAL A 92 0.19 -5.73 -0.22
CA VAL A 92 0.87 -4.50 -0.65
C VAL A 92 2.09 -4.82 -1.50
N ALA A 93 2.92 -5.77 -1.08
CA ALA A 93 4.09 -6.21 -1.83
C ALA A 93 3.70 -6.76 -3.22
N SER A 94 2.71 -7.65 -3.26
CA SER A 94 2.16 -8.22 -4.49
C SER A 94 1.60 -7.14 -5.42
N THR A 95 0.83 -6.19 -4.87
CA THR A 95 0.22 -5.10 -5.65
C THR A 95 1.28 -4.18 -6.25
N ASN A 96 2.26 -3.78 -5.47
CA ASN A 96 3.35 -2.92 -5.94
C ASN A 96 4.20 -3.63 -6.99
N PHE A 97 4.58 -4.89 -6.74
CA PHE A 97 5.35 -5.69 -7.69
C PHE A 97 4.60 -5.82 -9.03
N ALA A 98 3.34 -6.25 -9.00
CA ALA A 98 2.54 -6.42 -10.20
C ALA A 98 2.38 -5.08 -10.96
N TYR A 99 2.10 -3.99 -10.25
CA TYR A 99 1.99 -2.67 -10.87
C TYR A 99 3.28 -2.26 -11.59
N PHE A 100 4.44 -2.31 -10.91
CA PHE A 100 5.71 -1.89 -11.52
C PHE A 100 6.15 -2.81 -12.67
N TYR A 101 5.91 -4.12 -12.53
CA TYR A 101 6.19 -5.10 -13.58
C TYR A 101 5.38 -4.80 -14.84
N TRP A 102 4.06 -4.71 -14.72
CA TRP A 102 3.17 -4.43 -15.85
C TRP A 102 3.37 -3.02 -16.41
N TYR A 103 3.64 -2.03 -15.56
CA TYR A 103 3.96 -0.68 -16.01
C TYR A 103 5.25 -0.66 -16.84
N THR A 104 6.28 -1.40 -16.43
CA THR A 104 7.51 -1.53 -17.21
C THR A 104 7.23 -2.16 -18.57
N ILE A 105 6.47 -3.26 -18.63
CA ILE A 105 6.11 -3.91 -19.90
C ILE A 105 5.33 -2.96 -20.80
N VAL A 106 4.24 -2.37 -20.29
CA VAL A 106 3.37 -1.46 -21.07
C VAL A 106 4.16 -0.26 -21.59
N ARG A 107 5.04 0.32 -20.76
CA ARG A 107 5.90 1.44 -21.13
C ARG A 107 6.96 1.04 -22.17
N THR A 108 7.59 -0.13 -22.01
CA THR A 108 8.58 -0.65 -22.98
C THR A 108 7.92 -0.92 -24.33
N VAL A 109 6.74 -1.53 -24.36
CA VAL A 109 5.98 -1.78 -25.60
C VAL A 109 5.59 -0.46 -26.29
N TYR A 110 5.20 0.55 -25.51
CA TYR A 110 4.92 1.88 -26.05
C TYR A 110 6.16 2.54 -26.67
N MET A 111 7.31 2.48 -25.98
CA MET A 111 8.56 3.08 -26.44
C MET A 111 9.28 2.28 -27.54
N SER A 112 8.99 0.98 -27.71
CA SER A 112 9.55 0.16 -28.80
C SER A 112 8.94 0.47 -30.17
N SER A 113 7.88 1.28 -30.21
CA SER A 113 7.31 1.76 -31.46
C SER A 113 8.04 3.00 -31.94
N ASP A 114 8.63 2.94 -33.16
CA ASP A 114 9.39 4.03 -33.77
C ASP A 114 8.60 5.34 -33.95
N ARG A 115 7.27 5.28 -33.78
CA ARG A 115 6.38 6.46 -33.75
C ARG A 115 6.54 7.33 -32.50
N PHE A 116 7.13 6.82 -31.41
CA PHE A 116 7.12 7.48 -30.10
C PHE A 116 8.54 7.62 -29.51
N GLN A 117 9.45 8.30 -30.23
CA GLN A 117 10.83 8.53 -29.76
C GLN A 117 10.95 9.63 -28.68
N LYS A 118 9.90 10.41 -28.42
CA LYS A 118 9.89 11.41 -27.34
C LYS A 118 9.42 10.76 -26.03
N PRO A 119 10.01 11.14 -24.87
CA PRO A 119 9.52 10.68 -23.59
C PRO A 119 8.03 11.03 -23.44
N PRO A 120 7.19 10.08 -22.98
CA PRO A 120 5.74 10.29 -22.90
C PRO A 120 5.42 11.47 -21.98
N GLY A 121 4.52 12.35 -22.46
CA GLY A 121 3.98 13.43 -21.65
C GLY A 121 3.15 12.89 -20.48
N THR A 122 2.85 13.74 -19.49
CA THR A 122 2.19 13.31 -18.25
C THR A 122 0.84 12.62 -18.48
N ALA A 123 0.04 13.07 -19.46
CA ALA A 123 -1.23 12.42 -19.80
C ALA A 123 -1.04 10.99 -20.37
N ILE A 124 0.02 10.78 -21.14
CA ILE A 124 0.37 9.47 -21.69
C ILE A 124 0.87 8.57 -20.55
N GLU A 125 1.74 9.08 -19.66
CA GLU A 125 2.20 8.34 -18.48
C GLU A 125 1.04 7.91 -17.56
N LEU A 126 0.02 8.75 -17.39
CA LEU A 126 -1.20 8.38 -16.65
C LEU A 126 -2.00 7.27 -17.35
N THR A 127 -2.07 7.30 -18.68
CA THR A 127 -2.77 6.27 -19.46
C THR A 127 -2.03 4.94 -19.43
N LEU A 128 -0.70 4.95 -19.59
CA LEU A 128 0.14 3.77 -19.44
C LEU A 128 0.04 3.21 -18.01
N GLY A 129 0.06 4.08 -17.00
CA GLY A 129 -0.17 3.71 -15.60
C GLY A 129 -1.55 3.10 -15.35
N ALA A 130 -2.60 3.63 -15.99
CA ALA A 130 -3.95 3.08 -15.90
C ALA A 130 -4.03 1.69 -16.54
N VAL A 131 -3.52 1.50 -17.75
CA VAL A 131 -3.49 0.20 -18.43
C VAL A 131 -2.70 -0.83 -17.61
N ALA A 132 -1.52 -0.45 -17.13
CA ALA A 132 -0.72 -1.29 -16.26
C ALA A 132 -1.43 -1.65 -14.95
N GLY A 133 -2.09 -0.67 -14.33
CA GLY A 133 -2.91 -0.87 -13.13
C GLY A 133 -4.07 -1.84 -13.37
N ALA A 134 -4.75 -1.74 -14.50
CA ALA A 134 -5.84 -2.65 -14.86
C ALA A 134 -5.35 -4.10 -15.03
N ILE A 135 -4.22 -4.31 -15.72
CA ILE A 135 -3.62 -5.64 -15.88
C ILE A 135 -3.14 -6.19 -14.53
N ALA A 136 -2.47 -5.36 -13.73
CA ALA A 136 -2.00 -5.75 -12.41
C ALA A 136 -3.15 -6.22 -11.50
N GLN A 137 -4.32 -5.58 -11.58
CA GLN A 137 -5.49 -5.99 -10.81
C GLN A 137 -5.97 -7.41 -11.08
N VAL A 138 -5.77 -7.95 -12.28
CA VAL A 138 -6.11 -9.35 -12.57
C VAL A 138 -5.35 -10.30 -11.65
N PHE A 139 -4.12 -9.96 -11.29
CA PHE A 139 -3.26 -10.80 -10.43
C PHE A 139 -3.37 -10.44 -8.94
N THR A 140 -3.73 -9.20 -8.61
CA THR A 140 -3.69 -8.70 -7.23
C THR A 140 -5.04 -8.76 -6.51
N ILE A 141 -6.15 -8.83 -7.24
CA ILE A 141 -7.48 -8.93 -6.63
C ILE A 141 -7.63 -10.19 -5.76
N PRO A 142 -7.18 -11.40 -6.17
CA PRO A 142 -7.21 -12.58 -5.28
C PRO A 142 -6.59 -12.32 -3.90
N VAL A 143 -5.43 -11.67 -3.88
CA VAL A 143 -4.75 -11.31 -2.63
C VAL A 143 -5.56 -10.26 -1.87
N SER A 144 -6.07 -9.23 -2.56
CA SER A 144 -6.94 -8.21 -1.97
C SER A 144 -8.15 -8.83 -1.27
N VAL A 145 -8.86 -9.77 -1.92
CA VAL A 145 -10.04 -10.43 -1.33
C VAL A 145 -9.69 -11.14 -0.03
N ILE A 146 -8.60 -11.93 -0.03
CA ILE A 146 -8.17 -12.67 1.16
C ILE A 146 -7.81 -11.71 2.28
N THR A 147 -7.06 -10.64 1.98
CA THR A 147 -6.68 -9.65 2.99
C THR A 147 -7.86 -8.90 3.57
N THR A 148 -8.83 -8.49 2.75
CA THR A 148 -10.03 -7.82 3.23
C THR A 148 -10.86 -8.73 4.13
N ARG A 149 -11.01 -10.02 3.78
CA ARG A 149 -11.68 -10.98 4.66
C ARG A 149 -10.98 -11.14 6.00
N GLN A 150 -9.64 -11.23 6.03
CA GLN A 150 -8.89 -11.31 7.29
C GLN A 150 -9.04 -10.04 8.14
N GLN A 151 -9.10 -8.86 7.54
CA GLN A 151 -9.28 -7.59 8.26
C GLN A 151 -10.67 -7.46 8.90
N THR A 152 -11.67 -8.16 8.38
CA THR A 152 -13.05 -8.15 8.87
C THR A 152 -13.48 -9.41 9.62
N GLN A 153 -12.54 -10.31 9.94
CA GLN A 153 -12.87 -11.52 10.70
C GLN A 153 -13.30 -11.17 12.13
N PRO A 154 -14.39 -11.77 12.64
CA PRO A 154 -14.82 -11.60 14.02
C PRO A 154 -13.83 -12.24 15.00
N LYS A 155 -13.89 -11.80 16.26
CA LYS A 155 -13.06 -12.31 17.36
C LYS A 155 -13.27 -13.82 17.53
N GLY A 156 -12.18 -14.59 17.54
CA GLY A 156 -12.20 -16.05 17.71
C GLY A 156 -12.07 -16.88 16.43
N GLU A 157 -12.30 -16.29 15.24
CA GLU A 157 -12.18 -16.98 13.95
C GLU A 157 -10.98 -16.50 13.12
N LYS A 158 -9.87 -16.14 13.76
CA LYS A 158 -8.67 -15.68 13.06
C LYS A 158 -8.06 -16.83 12.25
N LYS A 159 -8.34 -16.87 10.95
CA LYS A 159 -7.85 -17.89 10.03
C LYS A 159 -6.55 -17.45 9.34
N GLY A 160 -5.72 -18.42 9.00
CA GLY A 160 -4.54 -18.19 8.17
C GLY A 160 -4.89 -17.67 6.77
N LEU A 161 -3.89 -17.18 6.04
CA LEU A 161 -4.07 -16.67 4.67
C LEU A 161 -4.63 -17.76 3.74
N PHE A 162 -4.06 -18.97 3.82
CA PHE A 162 -4.47 -20.12 3.03
C PHE A 162 -5.87 -20.60 3.38
N ASP A 163 -6.20 -20.69 4.67
CA ASP A 163 -7.53 -21.11 5.13
C ASP A 163 -8.60 -20.09 4.73
N THR A 164 -8.27 -18.80 4.78
CA THR A 164 -9.17 -17.74 4.32
C THR A 164 -9.38 -17.82 2.80
N GLY A 165 -8.32 -18.10 2.04
CA GLY A 165 -8.41 -18.34 0.60
C GLY A 165 -9.28 -19.56 0.27
N ARG A 166 -9.10 -20.66 1.01
CA ARG A 166 -9.92 -21.87 0.87
C ARG A 166 -11.39 -21.60 1.18
N GLU A 167 -11.69 -20.86 2.24
CA GLU A 167 -13.06 -20.41 2.56
C GLU A 167 -13.71 -19.59 1.43
N VAL A 168 -12.93 -18.79 0.69
CA VAL A 168 -13.45 -18.06 -0.47
C VAL A 168 -13.77 -19.02 -1.61
N ILE A 169 -12.89 -19.99 -1.87
CA ILE A 169 -13.05 -20.99 -2.94
C ILE A 169 -14.21 -21.95 -2.62
N ASP A 170 -14.41 -22.29 -1.35
CA ASP A 170 -15.50 -23.17 -0.90
C ASP A 170 -16.87 -22.47 -0.87
N SER A 171 -16.93 -21.16 -1.19
CA SER A 171 -18.19 -20.43 -1.31
C SER A 171 -18.91 -20.70 -2.63
N GLU A 172 -20.16 -20.25 -2.77
CA GLU A 172 -21.00 -20.48 -3.97
C GLU A 172 -20.34 -20.08 -5.31
N ASP A 173 -19.41 -19.12 -5.30
CA ASP A 173 -18.74 -18.63 -6.51
C ASP A 173 -17.50 -19.46 -6.91
N GLY A 174 -17.10 -20.45 -6.10
CA GLY A 174 -15.90 -21.24 -6.35
C GLY A 174 -14.63 -20.38 -6.41
N TRP A 175 -13.73 -20.75 -7.32
CA TRP A 175 -12.49 -20.02 -7.61
C TRP A 175 -12.72 -18.59 -8.11
N SER A 176 -13.86 -18.30 -8.75
CA SER A 176 -14.19 -16.96 -9.23
C SER A 176 -14.46 -15.97 -8.09
N GLY A 177 -14.76 -16.48 -6.88
CA GLY A 177 -14.92 -15.69 -5.67
C GLY A 177 -13.68 -14.88 -5.29
N LEU A 178 -12.49 -15.32 -5.70
CA LEU A 178 -11.23 -14.58 -5.50
C LEU A 178 -11.14 -13.30 -6.34
N TRP A 179 -11.95 -13.16 -7.40
CA TRP A 179 -12.01 -11.96 -8.23
C TRP A 179 -13.17 -11.02 -7.89
N ARG A 180 -13.83 -11.22 -6.74
CA ARG A 180 -14.86 -10.30 -6.26
C ARG A 180 -14.31 -8.88 -6.12
N GLY A 181 -15.03 -7.93 -6.71
CA GLY A 181 -14.63 -6.54 -6.76
C GLY A 181 -13.71 -6.16 -7.93
N LEU A 182 -13.33 -7.08 -8.83
CA LEU A 182 -12.51 -6.75 -10.01
C LEU A 182 -13.14 -5.63 -10.84
N LYS A 183 -14.43 -5.72 -11.18
CA LYS A 183 -15.14 -4.68 -11.96
C LYS A 183 -15.08 -3.30 -11.28
N ALA A 184 -15.36 -3.26 -9.97
CA ALA A 184 -15.26 -2.01 -9.20
C ALA A 184 -13.83 -1.48 -9.16
N SER A 185 -12.85 -2.38 -9.02
CA SER A 185 -11.44 -2.03 -8.98
C SER A 185 -10.93 -1.49 -10.31
N LEU A 186 -11.41 -2.03 -11.44
CA LEU A 186 -11.05 -1.55 -12.79
C LEU A 186 -11.55 -0.12 -13.00
N VAL A 187 -12.76 0.19 -12.55
CA VAL A 187 -13.25 1.58 -12.57
C VAL A 187 -12.40 2.46 -11.66
N LEU A 188 -11.99 1.96 -10.48
CA LEU A 188 -11.12 2.70 -9.56
C LEU A 188 -9.71 2.98 -10.09
N VAL A 189 -9.27 2.35 -11.19
CA VAL A 189 -8.03 2.69 -11.90
C VAL A 189 -8.03 4.14 -12.39
N VAL A 190 -9.20 4.77 -12.55
CA VAL A 190 -9.31 6.18 -12.93
C VAL A 190 -8.91 7.15 -11.80
N ASN A 191 -8.81 6.70 -10.55
CA ASN A 191 -8.57 7.58 -9.39
C ASN A 191 -7.29 8.45 -9.51
N PRO A 192 -6.12 7.93 -9.99
CA PRO A 192 -4.95 8.75 -10.24
C PRO A 192 -5.17 9.82 -11.32
N ALA A 193 -5.95 9.52 -12.37
CA ALA A 193 -6.29 10.48 -13.41
C ALA A 193 -7.18 11.61 -12.85
N ILE A 194 -8.19 11.28 -12.03
CA ILE A 194 -9.00 12.27 -11.31
C ILE A 194 -8.10 13.12 -10.41
N THR A 195 -7.22 12.49 -9.62
CA THR A 195 -6.30 13.19 -8.71
C THR A 195 -5.42 14.18 -9.48
N TYR A 196 -4.85 13.77 -10.62
CA TYR A 196 -4.02 14.64 -11.45
C TYR A 196 -4.81 15.78 -12.08
N GLY A 197 -6.00 15.50 -12.63
CA GLY A 197 -6.87 16.53 -13.21
C GLY A 197 -7.27 17.56 -12.16
N THR A 198 -7.66 17.11 -10.96
CA THR A 198 -7.94 18.00 -9.83
C THR A 198 -6.70 18.79 -9.42
N TYR A 199 -5.53 18.17 -9.40
CA TYR A 199 -4.27 18.84 -9.08
C TYR A 199 -3.95 19.97 -10.05
N GLN A 200 -4.09 19.75 -11.37
CA GLN A 200 -3.88 20.80 -12.36
C GLN A 200 -4.87 21.95 -12.17
N ARG A 201 -6.16 21.65 -12.04
CA ARG A 201 -7.21 22.68 -11.86
C ARG A 201 -7.03 23.49 -10.58
N LEU A 202 -6.73 22.83 -9.46
CA LEU A 202 -6.46 23.51 -8.21
C LEU A 202 -5.17 24.32 -8.27
N LYS A 203 -4.13 23.86 -8.99
CA LYS A 203 -2.90 24.63 -9.20
C LYS A 203 -3.19 25.93 -9.92
N ASP A 204 -3.95 25.86 -11.01
CA ASP A 204 -4.28 27.02 -11.83
C ASP A 204 -5.15 28.04 -11.07
N ILE A 205 -6.07 27.56 -10.22
CA ILE A 205 -6.95 28.41 -9.41
C ILE A 205 -6.20 29.04 -8.24
N LEU A 206 -5.47 28.25 -7.44
CA LEU A 206 -4.89 28.68 -6.16
C LEU A 206 -3.49 29.31 -6.30
N PHE A 207 -2.77 28.97 -7.37
CA PHE A 207 -1.38 29.37 -7.58
C PHE A 207 -1.12 29.88 -9.00
N SER A 208 -2.11 30.57 -9.58
CA SER A 208 -1.99 31.20 -10.90
C SER A 208 -0.70 32.02 -11.01
N GLY A 209 0.05 31.82 -12.09
CA GLY A 209 1.29 32.54 -12.36
C GLY A 209 2.53 32.07 -11.59
N LYS A 210 2.44 31.09 -10.67
CA LYS A 210 3.62 30.50 -10.02
C LYS A 210 4.19 29.34 -10.84
N ALA A 211 5.41 29.54 -11.36
CA ALA A 211 6.15 28.49 -12.08
C ALA A 211 6.50 27.27 -11.19
N SER A 212 6.83 27.50 -9.92
CA SER A 212 7.20 26.45 -8.96
C SER A 212 6.54 26.68 -7.60
N LEU A 213 6.00 25.61 -7.00
CA LEU A 213 5.40 25.62 -5.66
C LEU A 213 6.45 25.34 -4.58
N LYS A 214 6.29 25.96 -3.41
CA LYS A 214 7.04 25.59 -2.20
C LYS A 214 6.65 24.16 -1.77
N PRO A 215 7.52 23.42 -1.04
CA PRO A 215 7.22 22.05 -0.63
C PRO A 215 5.89 21.87 0.12
N TRP A 216 5.55 22.79 1.04
CA TRP A 216 4.29 22.74 1.76
C TRP A 216 3.08 23.10 0.89
N GLU A 217 3.23 24.02 -0.07
CA GLU A 217 2.18 24.36 -1.06
C GLU A 217 1.90 23.16 -1.96
N ALA A 218 2.95 22.48 -2.46
CA ALA A 218 2.83 21.27 -3.25
C ALA A 218 2.19 20.12 -2.45
N PHE A 219 2.55 19.98 -1.17
CA PHE A 219 1.94 19.02 -0.26
C PHE A 219 0.44 19.28 -0.07
N LEU A 220 0.06 20.51 0.29
CA LEU A 220 -1.36 20.87 0.48
C LEU A 220 -2.16 20.67 -0.80
N LEU A 221 -1.62 21.12 -1.94
CA LEU A 221 -2.26 20.95 -3.23
C LEU A 221 -2.46 19.46 -3.57
N GLY A 222 -1.43 18.63 -3.35
CA GLY A 222 -1.50 17.18 -3.52
C GLY A 222 -2.53 16.54 -2.58
N ALA A 223 -2.54 16.94 -1.31
CA ALA A 223 -3.46 16.46 -0.29
C ALA A 223 -4.93 16.80 -0.61
N MET A 224 -5.21 18.03 -1.02
CA MET A 224 -6.55 18.47 -1.43
C MET A 224 -7.02 17.71 -2.67
N SER A 225 -6.15 17.59 -3.68
CA SER A 225 -6.46 16.87 -4.91
C SER A 225 -6.77 15.40 -4.66
N LYS A 226 -5.97 14.75 -3.80
CA LYS A 226 -6.19 13.36 -3.44
C LYS A 226 -7.46 13.17 -2.60
N SER A 227 -7.75 14.09 -1.69
CA SER A 227 -8.97 14.07 -0.88
C SER A 227 -10.22 14.20 -1.76
N LEU A 228 -10.25 15.15 -2.69
CA LEU A 228 -11.36 15.33 -3.63
C LEU A 228 -11.56 14.11 -4.54
N ALA A 229 -10.48 13.56 -5.10
CA ALA A 229 -10.56 12.33 -5.87
C ALA A 229 -11.06 11.14 -5.04
N THR A 230 -10.68 11.09 -3.76
CA THR A 230 -11.15 10.08 -2.82
C THR A 230 -12.64 10.24 -2.52
N ILE A 231 -13.12 11.46 -2.26
CA ILE A 231 -14.55 11.75 -2.06
C ILE A 231 -15.36 11.29 -3.28
N ALA A 232 -14.91 11.63 -4.50
CA ALA A 232 -15.60 11.26 -5.73
C ALA A 232 -15.66 9.75 -5.96
N THR A 233 -14.63 9.01 -5.51
CA THR A 233 -14.54 7.55 -5.72
C THR A 233 -15.00 6.73 -4.51
N GLN A 234 -15.31 7.37 -3.38
CA GLN A 234 -15.63 6.71 -2.11
C GLN A 234 -16.78 5.71 -2.21
N PRO A 235 -17.91 6.02 -2.88
CA PRO A 235 -19.01 5.06 -3.03
C PRO A 235 -18.56 3.73 -3.66
N LEU A 236 -17.67 3.82 -4.66
CA LEU A 236 -17.14 2.67 -5.35
C LEU A 236 -16.09 1.92 -4.53
N ILE A 237 -15.33 2.63 -3.68
CA ILE A 237 -14.38 2.04 -2.73
C ILE A 237 -15.14 1.22 -1.68
N VAL A 238 -16.20 1.78 -1.08
CA VAL A 238 -17.04 1.07 -0.12
C VAL A 238 -17.70 -0.14 -0.78
N ALA A 239 -18.23 0.03 -2.00
CA ALA A 239 -18.83 -1.08 -2.74
C ALA A 239 -17.82 -2.20 -3.07
N LYS A 240 -16.59 -1.84 -3.45
CA LYS A 240 -15.50 -2.80 -3.64
C LYS A 240 -15.22 -3.56 -2.34
N VAL A 241 -15.06 -2.86 -1.22
CA VAL A 241 -14.75 -3.49 0.07
C VAL A 241 -15.89 -4.40 0.51
N GLY A 242 -17.15 -4.00 0.33
CA GLY A 242 -18.33 -4.84 0.62
C GLY A 242 -18.45 -6.08 -0.27
N LEU A 243 -17.96 -6.04 -1.52
CA LEU A 243 -17.87 -7.25 -2.37
C LEU A 243 -16.79 -8.23 -1.88
N GLN A 244 -15.73 -7.71 -1.24
CA GLN A 244 -14.57 -8.49 -0.81
C GLN A 244 -14.73 -9.04 0.61
N SER A 245 -15.56 -8.40 1.44
CA SER A 245 -15.87 -8.85 2.79
C SER A 245 -16.81 -10.06 2.81
N ARG A 246 -17.01 -10.64 4.00
CA ARG A 246 -18.07 -11.62 4.21
C ARG A 246 -19.44 -10.94 4.02
N PRO A 247 -20.43 -11.67 3.47
CA PRO A 247 -21.78 -11.14 3.34
C PRO A 247 -22.40 -10.88 4.72
N PRO A 248 -23.29 -9.87 4.81
CA PRO A 248 -24.02 -9.58 6.04
C PRO A 248 -24.86 -10.76 6.51
N ALA A 249 -25.06 -10.90 7.82
CA ALA A 249 -25.88 -11.97 8.41
C ALA A 249 -27.30 -12.03 7.82
N ILE A 250 -27.88 -10.85 7.53
CA ILE A 250 -29.22 -10.68 6.92
C ILE A 250 -29.31 -11.40 5.55
N ARG A 251 -28.19 -11.53 4.83
CA ARG A 251 -28.14 -12.20 3.53
C ARG A 251 -27.91 -13.71 3.63
N GLN A 252 -27.89 -14.29 4.83
CA GLN A 252 -27.76 -15.74 5.07
C GLN A 252 -26.58 -16.37 4.31
N GLY A 253 -25.43 -15.69 4.31
CA GLY A 253 -24.24 -16.19 3.62
C GLY A 253 -24.19 -15.93 2.11
N LYS A 254 -25.24 -15.36 1.50
CA LYS A 254 -25.26 -15.06 0.06
C LYS A 254 -24.41 -13.82 -0.27
N PRO A 255 -23.36 -13.97 -1.10
CA PRO A 255 -22.48 -12.87 -1.46
C PRO A 255 -23.14 -11.86 -2.40
N PHE A 256 -22.65 -10.63 -2.36
CA PHE A 256 -23.00 -9.61 -3.35
C PHE A 256 -22.32 -9.93 -4.70
N LYS A 257 -23.06 -9.80 -5.80
CA LYS A 257 -22.55 -10.08 -7.16
C LYS A 257 -22.03 -8.83 -7.87
N THR A 258 -22.61 -7.67 -7.58
CA THR A 258 -22.26 -6.41 -8.25
C THR A 258 -22.04 -5.27 -7.26
N PHE A 259 -21.21 -4.29 -7.64
CA PHE A 259 -20.98 -3.12 -6.79
C PHE A 259 -22.26 -2.27 -6.65
N GLY A 260 -23.12 -2.25 -7.69
CA GLY A 260 -24.41 -1.57 -7.63
C GLY A 260 -25.36 -2.20 -6.61
N GLU A 261 -25.34 -3.53 -6.49
CA GLU A 261 -26.10 -4.26 -5.47
C GLU A 261 -25.63 -3.90 -4.05
N VAL A 262 -24.31 -3.81 -3.83
CA VAL A 262 -23.76 -3.34 -2.53
C VAL A 262 -24.20 -1.91 -2.24
N MET A 263 -24.07 -1.00 -3.23
CA MET A 263 -24.45 0.39 -3.05
C MET A 263 -25.94 0.54 -2.74
N LYS A 264 -26.79 -0.15 -3.50
CA LYS A 264 -28.25 -0.15 -3.27
C LYS A 264 -28.58 -0.66 -1.87
N TYR A 265 -27.99 -1.79 -1.47
CA TYR A 265 -28.18 -2.36 -0.15
C TYR A 265 -27.79 -1.38 0.98
N ILE A 266 -26.64 -0.71 0.85
CA ILE A 266 -26.18 0.29 1.82
C ILE A 266 -27.17 1.47 1.90
N ILE A 267 -27.61 1.99 0.76
CA ILE A 267 -28.57 3.11 0.71
C ILE A 267 -29.89 2.72 1.37
N GLU A 268 -30.40 1.51 1.10
CA GLU A 268 -31.69 1.04 1.63
C GLU A 268 -31.68 0.81 3.14
N HIS A 269 -30.58 0.29 3.70
CA HIS A 269 -30.52 -0.07 5.11
C HIS A 269 -30.00 1.06 6.02
N GLU A 270 -29.22 1.99 5.47
CA GLU A 270 -28.49 2.99 6.29
C GLU A 270 -28.57 4.42 5.76
N GLY A 271 -29.08 4.59 4.54
CA GLY A 271 -29.16 5.87 3.85
C GLY A 271 -27.95 6.19 2.96
N PRO A 272 -28.05 7.23 2.12
CA PRO A 272 -27.06 7.55 1.09
C PRO A 272 -25.71 8.01 1.65
N LEU A 273 -25.69 8.64 2.83
CA LEU A 273 -24.45 9.09 3.47
C LEU A 273 -23.55 7.92 3.91
N ALA A 274 -24.09 6.72 4.05
CA ALA A 274 -23.32 5.54 4.40
C ALA A 274 -22.31 5.12 3.33
N LEU A 275 -22.51 5.53 2.06
CA LEU A 275 -21.52 5.32 1.00
C LEU A 275 -20.20 6.05 1.25
N PHE A 276 -20.17 7.00 2.20
CA PHE A 276 -18.99 7.76 2.61
C PHE A 276 -18.37 7.25 3.91
N LYS A 277 -18.82 6.11 4.44
CA LYS A 277 -18.22 5.46 5.61
C LYS A 277 -16.71 5.23 5.41
N GLY A 278 -15.95 5.44 6.50
CA GLY A 278 -14.50 5.25 6.50
C GLY A 278 -13.70 6.34 5.77
N ILE A 279 -14.33 7.42 5.29
CA ILE A 279 -13.61 8.49 4.59
C ILE A 279 -12.59 9.22 5.47
N GLY A 280 -12.94 9.48 6.73
CA GLY A 280 -12.04 10.11 7.71
C GLY A 280 -10.74 9.32 7.91
N PRO A 281 -10.80 8.05 8.33
CA PRO A 281 -9.62 7.18 8.42
C PRO A 281 -8.85 7.08 7.10
N GLN A 282 -9.55 7.05 5.96
CA GLN A 282 -8.91 6.92 4.65
C GLN A 282 -8.11 8.16 4.23
N ILE A 283 -8.65 9.36 4.45
CA ILE A 283 -7.92 10.62 4.20
C ILE A 283 -6.76 10.75 5.17
N LEU A 284 -6.98 10.50 6.47
CA LEU A 284 -5.94 10.57 7.48
C LEU A 284 -4.80 9.58 7.18
N LYS A 285 -5.14 8.34 6.81
CA LYS A 285 -4.18 7.34 6.34
C LYS A 285 -3.36 7.90 5.18
N GLY A 286 -4.01 8.44 4.14
CA GLY A 286 -3.32 8.95 2.96
C GLY A 286 -2.29 10.02 3.30
N LEU A 287 -2.65 10.95 4.19
CA LEU A 287 -1.76 12.01 4.66
C LEU A 287 -0.59 11.48 5.49
N LEU A 288 -0.87 10.57 6.43
CA LEU A 288 0.15 9.99 7.31
C LEU A 288 1.10 9.08 6.56
N VAL A 289 0.61 8.21 5.66
CA VAL A 289 1.46 7.36 4.82
C VAL A 289 2.38 8.24 3.99
N GLN A 290 1.88 9.31 3.39
CA GLN A 290 2.74 10.21 2.61
C GLN A 290 3.78 10.93 3.49
N GLY A 291 3.37 11.44 4.64
CA GLY A 291 4.27 12.09 5.60
C GLY A 291 5.36 11.14 6.10
N PHE A 292 4.98 9.96 6.57
CA PHE A 292 5.92 8.94 7.03
C PHE A 292 6.78 8.40 5.91
N LEU A 293 6.24 8.17 4.70
CA LEU A 293 7.06 7.73 3.57
C LEU A 293 8.17 8.75 3.26
N MET A 294 7.86 10.05 3.29
CA MET A 294 8.88 11.10 3.08
C MET A 294 9.91 11.12 4.22
N MET A 295 9.47 11.07 5.48
CA MET A 295 10.36 11.05 6.65
C MET A 295 11.24 9.79 6.73
N THR A 296 10.65 8.63 6.45
CA THR A 296 11.30 7.33 6.53
C THR A 296 12.20 7.10 5.33
N LYS A 297 11.83 7.53 4.12
CA LYS A 297 12.70 7.42 2.94
C LYS A 297 14.03 8.13 3.16
N GLU A 298 14.02 9.39 3.62
CA GLU A 298 15.25 10.14 3.88
C GLU A 298 16.13 9.48 4.94
N ARG A 299 15.53 9.01 6.05
CA ARG A 299 16.27 8.36 7.14
C ARG A 299 16.78 6.97 6.78
N VAL A 300 15.98 6.18 6.07
CA VAL A 300 16.34 4.82 5.64
C VAL A 300 17.41 4.89 4.56
N GLU A 301 17.32 5.81 3.59
CA GLU A 301 18.39 6.05 2.61
C GLU A 301 19.71 6.40 3.31
N LEU A 302 19.69 7.30 4.31
CA LEU A 302 20.88 7.64 5.10
C LEU A 302 21.44 6.45 5.89
N LEU A 303 20.59 5.68 6.57
CA LEU A 303 21.01 4.49 7.31
C LEU A 303 21.61 3.42 6.40
N PHE A 304 21.04 3.21 5.20
CA PHE A 304 21.60 2.30 4.22
C PHE A 304 22.93 2.78 3.67
N VAL A 305 23.08 4.09 3.37
CA VAL A 305 24.38 4.67 2.98
C VAL A 305 25.42 4.41 4.08
N LEU A 306 25.08 4.67 5.34
CA LEU A 306 25.99 4.46 6.48
C LEU A 306 26.34 2.98 6.67
N LEU A 307 25.35 2.09 6.62
CA LEU A 307 25.55 0.64 6.75
C LEU A 307 26.45 0.09 5.64
N PHE A 308 26.19 0.46 4.39
CA PHE A 308 27.00 -0.01 3.26
C PHE A 308 28.41 0.59 3.27
N THR A 309 28.56 1.87 3.62
CA THR A 309 29.89 2.49 3.80
C THR A 309 30.67 1.78 4.91
N TYR A 310 30.00 1.41 5.99
CA TYR A 310 30.58 0.62 7.08
C TYR A 310 30.98 -0.79 6.63
N LEU A 311 30.11 -1.51 5.90
CA LEU A 311 30.41 -2.83 5.35
C LEU A 311 31.56 -2.81 4.34
N GLN A 312 31.63 -1.77 3.49
CA GLN A 312 32.75 -1.58 2.56
C GLN A 312 34.05 -1.30 3.31
N LYS A 313 34.01 -0.48 4.37
CA LYS A 313 35.16 -0.22 5.23
C LYS A 313 35.62 -1.48 5.96
N LEU A 314 34.71 -2.33 6.42
CA LEU A 314 35.00 -3.65 6.98
C LEU A 314 35.64 -4.58 5.95
N LYS A 315 35.12 -4.62 4.72
CA LYS A 315 35.69 -5.44 3.64
C LYS A 315 37.10 -4.96 3.26
N GLN A 316 37.30 -3.65 3.12
CA GLN A 316 38.61 -3.05 2.81
C GLN A 316 39.63 -3.26 3.93
N SER A 317 39.23 -3.14 5.19
CA SER A 317 40.11 -3.39 6.35
C SER A 317 40.49 -4.86 6.48
N ARG A 318 39.56 -5.80 6.21
CA ARG A 318 39.88 -7.23 6.09
C ARG A 318 40.83 -7.51 4.93
N LEU A 319 40.61 -6.88 3.77
CA LEU A 319 41.48 -7.04 2.60
C LEU A 319 42.88 -6.51 2.86
N LYS A 320 43.02 -5.31 3.47
CA LYS A 320 44.32 -4.75 3.87
C LYS A 320 45.07 -5.66 4.83
N LYS A 321 44.41 -6.17 5.87
CA LYS A 321 45.03 -7.11 6.81
C LYS A 321 45.49 -8.40 6.11
N ALA A 322 44.71 -8.93 5.17
CA ALA A 322 45.09 -10.13 4.41
C ALA A 322 46.30 -9.86 3.49
N VAL A 323 46.35 -8.68 2.84
CA VAL A 323 47.49 -8.27 2.01
C VAL A 323 48.74 -8.07 2.85
N GLU A 324 48.66 -7.37 3.98
CA GLU A 324 49.79 -7.19 4.92
C GLU A 324 50.34 -8.53 5.41
N GLN A 325 49.47 -9.46 5.82
CA GLN A 325 49.89 -10.81 6.23
C GLN A 325 50.55 -11.61 5.10
N SER A 326 50.07 -11.46 3.86
CA SER A 326 50.69 -12.13 2.71
C SER A 326 52.05 -11.53 2.36
N ALA A 327 52.20 -10.21 2.45
CA ALA A 327 53.46 -9.51 2.22
C ALA A 327 54.51 -9.86 3.28
N GLU A 328 54.09 -9.96 4.56
CA GLU A 328 54.97 -10.35 5.66
C GLU A 328 55.46 -11.81 5.51
N LYS A 329 54.57 -12.73 5.13
CA LYS A 329 54.96 -14.12 4.80
C LYS A 329 55.90 -14.19 3.61
N ALA A 330 55.68 -13.39 2.57
CA ALA A 330 56.57 -13.32 1.42
C ALA A 330 57.95 -12.75 1.80
N ALA A 331 58.00 -11.72 2.64
CA ALA A 331 59.25 -11.14 3.15
C ALA A 331 60.04 -12.11 4.04
N LEU A 332 59.36 -12.87 4.90
CA LEU A 332 59.99 -13.93 5.70
C LEU A 332 60.55 -15.05 4.82
N LYS A 333 59.80 -15.47 3.79
CA LYS A 333 60.26 -16.46 2.82
C LYS A 333 61.46 -15.96 2.00
N ALA A 334 61.45 -14.69 1.60
CA ALA A 334 62.56 -14.04 0.89
C ALA A 334 63.82 -13.96 1.76
N LYS A 335 63.68 -13.60 3.05
CA LYS A 335 64.78 -13.60 4.03
C LYS A 335 65.34 -15.00 4.29
N ALA A 336 64.49 -16.01 4.33
CA ALA A 336 64.92 -17.41 4.49
C ALA A 336 65.60 -17.98 3.23
N SER A 337 65.35 -17.40 2.06
CA SER A 337 65.98 -17.79 0.79
C SER A 337 67.24 -17.00 0.43
N LEU A 338 67.66 -16.01 1.24
CA LEU A 338 68.92 -15.30 1.01
C LEU A 338 70.09 -16.24 1.37
N PRO A 339 71.01 -16.53 0.43
CA PRO A 339 72.17 -17.37 0.71
C PRO A 339 73.07 -16.71 1.78
N VAL A 340 73.46 -17.51 2.77
CA VAL A 340 74.44 -17.15 3.81
C VAL A 340 75.83 -17.05 3.15
N THR A 341 76.06 -15.98 2.41
CA THR A 341 77.39 -15.61 1.92
C THR A 341 77.49 -14.09 1.90
N LEU A 342 77.94 -13.54 3.03
CA LEU A 342 78.85 -12.39 3.16
C LEU A 342 79.03 -12.18 4.68
N LYS A 343 79.88 -13.03 5.24
CA LYS A 343 80.70 -12.73 6.42
C LYS A 343 82.04 -12.23 5.91
#